data_AF-K9C109-F1
#
_entry.id   AF-K9C109-F1
#
_cell.length_a   1.000
_cell.length_b   1.000
_cell.length_c   1.000
_cell.angle_alpha   90.00
_cell.angle_beta   90.00
_cell.angle_gamma   90.00
#
_symmetry.space_group_name_H-M   'P 1'
#
loop_
_entity.id
_entity.type
_entity.pdbx_description
1 polymer ?
#
loop_
_entity_poly.entity_id
_entity_poly.type
_entity_poly.pdbx_seq_one_letter_code
_entity_poly.pdbx_strand_id
1 'polypeptide(L)'
;MFLFWSGYQTYQHPQLKFNSLTDRISKPFDTRLRYRIAEVDPRFKLSLEQVQAISEQAAQIWKDGTGQDYLVYDPKAQLAIHLIYDERQIESEQRREHLSQLESNQQRWQEKKKSLDQIEQEILQSRQFLGLKQQQLNQQIQAYQQAQQQARQNPAVFANPADLQQRQQALQQNVQSLKQEIDQYNQKIQQLNQQIDELNALDQQLNASVDHYKQRFKPHLFHKGLFNGKQILIYEFESEDDLRLTLAHEFGHALGLQHTDDPHALMHPIMKDQDRAHFRLTEADLNLLKNR
;
A
#
# COMPACT_ATOMS: atom_id res chain seq x y z
N MET A 1 -30.21 -13.17 -50.70
CA MET A 1 -29.57 -11.91 -50.26
C MET A 1 -29.14 -11.92 -48.80
N PHE A 2 -29.98 -12.32 -47.83
CA PHE A 2 -29.65 -12.27 -46.40
C PHE A 2 -28.48 -13.15 -45.94
N LEU A 3 -28.40 -14.41 -46.37
CA LEU A 3 -27.26 -15.31 -46.04
C LEU A 3 -25.93 -14.78 -46.60
N PHE A 4 -25.96 -14.16 -47.78
CA PHE A 4 -24.79 -13.52 -48.39
C PHE A 4 -24.33 -12.28 -47.61
N TRP A 5 -25.27 -11.53 -47.02
CA TRP A 5 -24.94 -10.29 -46.31
C TRP A 5 -24.45 -10.52 -44.87
N SER A 6 -25.05 -11.47 -44.14
CA SER A 6 -24.51 -11.91 -42.85
C SER A 6 -23.12 -12.53 -42.99
N GLY A 7 -22.86 -13.22 -44.11
CA GLY A 7 -21.52 -13.72 -44.46
C GLY A 7 -20.53 -12.59 -44.73
N TYR A 8 -20.92 -11.57 -45.51
CA TYR A 8 -20.09 -10.41 -45.81
C TYR A 8 -19.73 -9.58 -44.56
N GLN A 9 -20.71 -9.33 -43.68
CA GLN A 9 -20.50 -8.61 -42.43
C GLN A 9 -19.53 -9.34 -41.50
N THR A 10 -19.67 -10.67 -41.38
CA THR A 10 -18.76 -11.49 -40.55
C THR A 10 -17.37 -11.67 -41.20
N TYR A 11 -17.28 -11.57 -42.53
CA TYR A 11 -16.00 -11.58 -43.24
C TYR A 11 -15.20 -10.29 -42.99
N GLN A 12 -15.85 -9.12 -43.01
CA GLN A 12 -15.19 -7.84 -42.71
C GLN A 12 -15.00 -7.59 -41.20
N HIS A 13 -15.88 -8.16 -40.37
CA HIS A 13 -15.86 -8.00 -38.92
C HIS A 13 -16.05 -9.37 -38.23
N PRO A 14 -14.97 -10.19 -38.15
CA PRO A 14 -15.04 -11.55 -37.61
C PRO A 14 -15.58 -11.64 -36.18
N GLN A 15 -15.38 -10.60 -35.37
CA GLN A 15 -15.88 -10.52 -34.00
C GLN A 15 -17.42 -10.60 -33.90
N LEU A 16 -18.15 -10.21 -34.95
CA LEU A 16 -19.61 -10.21 -34.93
C LEU A 16 -20.23 -11.60 -34.90
N LYS A 17 -19.44 -12.66 -35.11
CA LYS A 17 -19.88 -14.05 -34.88
C LYS A 17 -20.33 -14.31 -33.44
N PHE A 18 -19.93 -13.45 -32.50
CA PHE A 18 -20.33 -13.51 -31.09
C PHE A 18 -21.60 -12.72 -30.78
N ASN A 19 -22.13 -11.93 -31.72
CA ASN A 19 -23.47 -11.34 -31.61
C ASN A 19 -24.53 -12.37 -32.02
N SER A 20 -25.68 -12.33 -31.35
CA SER A 20 -26.81 -13.20 -31.70
C SER A 20 -27.27 -12.95 -33.14
N LEU A 21 -27.74 -14.00 -33.82
CA LEU A 21 -28.26 -13.88 -35.19
C LEU A 21 -29.40 -12.87 -35.29
N THR A 22 -30.30 -12.86 -34.30
CA THR A 22 -31.40 -11.91 -34.22
C THR A 22 -30.92 -10.46 -34.11
N ASP A 23 -29.86 -10.20 -33.33
CA ASP A 23 -29.32 -8.85 -33.20
C ASP A 23 -28.69 -8.39 -34.52
N ARG A 24 -27.86 -9.24 -35.15
CA ARG A 24 -27.26 -8.95 -36.46
C ARG A 24 -28.29 -8.66 -37.55
N ILE A 25 -29.44 -9.35 -37.53
CA ILE A 25 -30.54 -9.09 -38.47
C ILE A 25 -31.21 -7.74 -38.17
N SER A 26 -31.43 -7.43 -36.88
CA SER A 26 -32.14 -6.21 -36.47
C SER A 26 -31.32 -4.93 -36.61
N LYS A 27 -29.99 -5.01 -36.51
CA LYS A 27 -29.04 -3.88 -36.52
C LYS A 27 -27.87 -4.14 -37.46
N PRO A 28 -28.11 -4.24 -38.76
CA PRO A 28 -27.13 -4.87 -39.62
C PRO A 28 -25.99 -3.96 -40.07
N PHE A 29 -26.07 -2.66 -39.78
CA PHE A 29 -24.95 -1.72 -39.94
C PHE A 29 -24.20 -1.48 -38.62
N ASP A 30 -24.65 -2.07 -37.51
CA ASP A 30 -23.96 -1.99 -36.23
C ASP A 30 -22.84 -3.04 -36.20
N THR A 31 -21.61 -2.58 -36.11
CA THR A 31 -20.40 -3.42 -36.13
C THR A 31 -19.78 -3.58 -34.74
N ARG A 32 -20.50 -3.14 -33.69
CA ARG A 32 -20.10 -3.30 -32.30
C ARG A 32 -20.32 -4.71 -31.79
N LEU A 33 -19.33 -5.22 -31.08
CA LEU A 33 -19.42 -6.46 -30.33
C LEU A 33 -20.27 -6.23 -29.08
N ARG A 34 -21.35 -7.00 -28.94
CA ARG A 34 -22.23 -6.95 -27.78
C ARG A 34 -21.75 -7.90 -26.71
N TYR A 35 -21.72 -7.44 -25.47
CA TYR A 35 -21.37 -8.27 -24.33
C TYR A 35 -22.33 -8.03 -23.17
N ARG A 36 -22.37 -8.99 -22.24
CA ARG A 36 -23.07 -8.86 -20.97
C ARG A 36 -22.21 -9.40 -19.83
N ILE A 37 -22.53 -8.97 -18.63
CA ILE A 37 -22.06 -9.64 -17.42
C ILE A 37 -23.03 -10.78 -17.10
N ALA A 38 -22.49 -11.95 -16.73
CA ALA A 38 -23.28 -13.04 -16.17
C ALA A 38 -23.63 -12.73 -14.70
N GLU A 39 -23.85 -13.75 -13.89
CA GLU A 39 -24.00 -13.56 -12.44
C GLU A 39 -22.65 -13.19 -11.82
N VAL A 40 -22.68 -12.30 -10.83
CA VAL A 40 -21.51 -11.91 -10.03
C VAL A 40 -21.66 -12.55 -8.66
N ASP A 41 -20.69 -13.38 -8.28
CA ASP A 41 -20.67 -14.01 -6.97
C ASP A 41 -20.50 -12.93 -5.87
N PRO A 42 -21.40 -12.84 -4.87
CA PRO A 42 -21.29 -11.86 -3.80
C PRO A 42 -19.96 -11.89 -3.02
N ARG A 43 -19.23 -13.00 -3.06
CA ARG A 43 -17.89 -13.12 -2.43
C ARG A 43 -16.86 -12.17 -3.03
N PHE A 44 -17.03 -11.75 -4.28
CA PHE A 44 -16.21 -10.68 -4.88
C PHE A 44 -16.45 -9.30 -4.26
N LYS A 45 -17.51 -9.13 -3.45
CA LYS A 45 -17.92 -7.84 -2.86
C LYS A 45 -18.16 -6.74 -3.90
N LEU A 46 -18.54 -7.14 -5.11
CA LEU A 46 -18.95 -6.27 -6.21
C LEU A 46 -20.39 -6.58 -6.59
N SER A 47 -21.17 -5.53 -6.85
CA SER A 47 -22.51 -5.67 -7.43
C SER A 47 -22.42 -5.87 -8.95
N LEU A 48 -23.51 -6.36 -9.55
CA LEU A 48 -23.61 -6.48 -11.00
C LEU A 48 -23.39 -5.13 -11.70
N GLU A 49 -23.96 -4.07 -11.15
CA GLU A 49 -23.85 -2.70 -11.66
C GLU A 49 -22.42 -2.19 -11.59
N GLN A 50 -21.67 -2.51 -10.53
CA GLN A 50 -20.26 -2.16 -10.41
C GLN A 50 -19.43 -2.87 -11.48
N VAL A 51 -19.63 -4.19 -11.67
CA VAL A 51 -18.91 -4.94 -12.71
C VAL A 51 -19.29 -4.45 -14.11
N GLN A 52 -20.56 -4.11 -14.34
CA GLN A 52 -20.99 -3.48 -15.59
C GLN A 52 -20.23 -2.16 -15.81
N ALA A 53 -20.23 -1.26 -14.84
CA ALA A 53 -19.53 0.03 -14.96
C ALA A 53 -18.04 -0.16 -15.25
N ILE A 54 -17.36 -1.09 -14.57
CA ILE A 54 -15.96 -1.42 -14.81
C ILE A 54 -15.75 -1.97 -16.24
N SER A 55 -16.66 -2.82 -16.73
CA SER A 55 -16.58 -3.33 -18.10
C SER A 55 -16.83 -2.27 -19.18
N GLU A 56 -17.69 -1.29 -18.91
CA GLU A 56 -17.90 -0.15 -19.79
C GLU A 56 -16.67 0.76 -19.82
N GLN A 57 -16.01 0.97 -18.68
CA GLN A 57 -14.71 1.67 -18.61
C GLN A 57 -13.62 0.90 -19.37
N ALA A 58 -13.61 -0.43 -19.29
CA ALA A 58 -12.69 -1.27 -20.06
C ALA A 58 -12.91 -1.14 -21.58
N ALA A 59 -14.18 -1.11 -22.02
CA ALA A 59 -14.54 -0.82 -23.41
C ALA A 59 -14.14 0.60 -23.84
N GLN A 60 -14.23 1.57 -22.92
CA GLN A 60 -13.85 2.96 -23.16
C GLN A 60 -12.36 3.12 -23.47
N ILE A 61 -11.47 2.28 -22.92
CA ILE A 61 -10.03 2.29 -23.27
C ILE A 61 -9.84 2.11 -24.79
N TRP A 62 -10.58 1.17 -25.39
CA TRP A 62 -10.54 0.94 -26.83
C TRP A 62 -11.10 2.13 -27.61
N LYS A 63 -12.18 2.73 -27.12
CA LYS A 63 -12.76 3.93 -27.75
C LYS A 63 -11.82 5.11 -27.71
N ASP A 64 -11.22 5.41 -26.55
CA ASP A 64 -10.34 6.57 -26.37
C ASP A 64 -9.08 6.45 -27.23
N GLY A 65 -8.52 5.25 -27.35
CA GLY A 65 -7.32 5.04 -28.17
C GLY A 65 -7.57 5.01 -29.69
N THR A 66 -8.80 4.72 -30.13
CA THR A 66 -9.09 4.49 -31.57
C THR A 66 -10.09 5.48 -32.17
N GLY A 67 -10.83 6.21 -31.34
CA GLY A 67 -11.96 7.04 -31.73
C GLY A 67 -13.21 6.26 -32.17
N GLN A 68 -13.21 4.92 -32.07
CA GLN A 68 -14.31 4.07 -32.52
C GLN A 68 -14.94 3.28 -31.37
N ASP A 69 -16.27 3.23 -31.36
CA ASP A 69 -17.00 2.33 -30.47
C ASP A 69 -16.93 0.91 -31.04
N TYR A 70 -16.16 0.03 -30.40
CA TYR A 70 -16.06 -1.39 -30.77
C TYR A 70 -16.95 -2.32 -29.96
N LEU A 71 -17.28 -1.93 -28.73
CA LEU A 71 -17.96 -2.76 -27.74
C LEU A 71 -19.18 -2.02 -27.20
N VAL A 72 -20.25 -2.75 -26.91
CA VAL A 72 -21.46 -2.19 -26.30
C VAL A 72 -22.08 -3.19 -25.35
N TYR A 73 -22.43 -2.72 -24.14
CA TYR A 73 -23.16 -3.55 -23.19
C TYR A 73 -24.58 -3.80 -23.69
N ASP A 74 -25.02 -5.06 -23.62
CA ASP A 74 -26.39 -5.47 -23.93
C ASP A 74 -26.74 -6.66 -23.04
N PRO A 75 -27.71 -6.56 -22.11
CA PRO A 75 -28.02 -7.64 -21.16
C PRO A 75 -28.49 -8.94 -21.85
N LYS A 76 -28.85 -8.89 -23.13
CA LYS A 76 -29.25 -10.05 -23.94
C LYS A 76 -28.12 -10.57 -24.85
N ALA A 77 -26.91 -10.03 -24.72
CA ALA A 77 -25.76 -10.45 -25.52
C ALA A 77 -25.44 -11.93 -25.33
N GLN A 78 -24.89 -12.52 -26.38
CA GLN A 78 -24.43 -13.91 -26.36
C GLN A 78 -23.03 -14.03 -25.73
N LEU A 79 -22.12 -13.07 -25.99
CA LEU A 79 -20.83 -13.00 -25.31
C LEU A 79 -21.04 -12.62 -23.84
N ALA A 80 -20.79 -13.57 -22.95
CA ALA A 80 -20.93 -13.39 -21.52
C ALA A 80 -19.56 -13.29 -20.83
N ILE A 81 -19.46 -12.38 -19.87
CA ILE A 81 -18.34 -12.29 -18.93
C ILE A 81 -18.75 -13.00 -17.64
N HIS A 82 -17.96 -13.99 -17.23
CA HIS A 82 -18.15 -14.75 -16.00
C HIS A 82 -17.00 -14.44 -15.03
N LEU A 83 -17.33 -14.02 -13.81
CA LEU A 83 -16.37 -13.91 -12.72
C LEU A 83 -16.43 -15.21 -11.91
N ILE A 84 -15.33 -15.94 -11.85
CA ILE A 84 -15.24 -17.26 -11.20
C ILE A 84 -14.44 -17.11 -9.91
N TYR A 85 -15.15 -17.17 -8.77
CA TYR A 85 -14.51 -17.10 -7.47
C TYR A 85 -13.98 -18.48 -7.07
N ASP A 86 -12.67 -18.69 -7.25
CA ASP A 86 -11.97 -19.92 -6.85
C ASP A 86 -10.66 -19.64 -6.11
N GLU A 87 -9.84 -20.68 -5.95
CA GLU A 87 -8.57 -20.63 -5.21
C GLU A 87 -7.66 -19.48 -5.66
N ARG A 88 -7.70 -19.04 -6.92
CA ARG A 88 -6.87 -17.94 -7.44
C ARG A 88 -7.28 -16.60 -6.84
N GLN A 89 -8.57 -16.28 -6.87
CA GLN A 89 -9.08 -15.07 -6.23
C GLN A 89 -8.84 -15.10 -4.71
N ILE A 90 -9.02 -16.27 -4.07
CA ILE A 90 -8.77 -16.45 -2.63
C ILE A 90 -7.28 -16.19 -2.31
N GLU A 91 -6.35 -16.73 -3.10
CA GLU A 91 -4.93 -16.50 -2.92
C GLU A 91 -4.56 -15.02 -3.14
N SER A 92 -5.15 -14.36 -4.14
CA SER A 92 -4.96 -12.93 -4.39
C SER A 92 -5.44 -12.07 -3.21
N GLU A 93 -6.61 -12.41 -2.64
CA GLU A 93 -7.15 -11.75 -1.44
C GLU A 93 -6.23 -11.94 -0.23
N GLN A 94 -5.78 -13.17 0.04
CA GLN A 94 -4.85 -13.46 1.13
C GLN A 94 -3.52 -12.73 0.93
N ARG A 95 -3.00 -12.67 -0.30
CA ARG A 95 -1.77 -11.95 -0.62
C ARG A 95 -1.89 -10.47 -0.26
N ARG A 96 -3.00 -9.82 -0.63
CA ARG A 96 -3.26 -8.42 -0.29
C ARG A 96 -3.39 -8.20 1.21
N GLU A 97 -4.09 -9.10 1.91
CA GLU A 97 -4.23 -9.02 3.36
C GLU A 97 -2.86 -9.10 4.07
N HIS A 98 -2.03 -10.08 3.69
CA HIS A 98 -0.69 -10.21 4.26
C HIS A 98 0.21 -9.02 3.91
N LEU A 99 0.11 -8.46 2.70
CA LEU A 99 0.86 -7.26 2.33
C LEU A 99 0.45 -6.05 3.19
N SER A 100 -0.85 -5.85 3.40
CA SER A 100 -1.36 -4.79 4.28
C SER A 100 -0.89 -4.95 5.72
N GLN A 101 -0.84 -6.19 6.24
CA GLN A 101 -0.27 -6.46 7.56
C GLN A 101 1.23 -6.13 7.63
N LEU A 102 2.00 -6.46 6.59
CA LEU A 102 3.42 -6.10 6.51
C LEU A 102 3.63 -4.58 6.51
N GLU A 103 2.85 -3.86 5.72
CA GLU A 103 2.89 -2.39 5.66
C GLU A 103 2.55 -1.76 7.01
N SER A 104 1.51 -2.25 7.69
CA SER A 104 1.13 -1.79 9.02
C SER A 104 2.23 -2.05 10.06
N ASN A 105 2.84 -3.23 10.04
CA ASN A 105 3.96 -3.56 10.93
C ASN A 105 5.19 -2.68 10.65
N GLN A 106 5.48 -2.39 9.38
CA GLN A 106 6.56 -1.49 8.99
C GLN A 106 6.31 -0.05 9.49
N GLN A 107 5.09 0.45 9.36
CA GLN A 107 4.71 1.77 9.91
C GLN A 107 4.91 1.82 11.42
N ARG A 108 4.41 0.80 12.14
CA ARG A 108 4.61 0.70 13.60
C ARG A 108 6.09 0.70 13.99
N TRP A 109 6.93 0.01 13.22
CA TRP A 109 8.38 -0.01 13.43
C TRP A 109 8.99 1.38 13.24
N GLN A 110 8.61 2.09 12.17
CA GLN A 110 9.10 3.43 11.87
C GLN A 110 8.71 4.44 12.96
N GLU A 111 7.47 4.41 13.41
CA GLU A 111 6.97 5.26 14.50
C GLU A 111 7.74 5.02 15.79
N LYS A 112 7.98 3.76 16.13
CA LYS A 112 8.71 3.38 17.34
C LYS A 112 10.19 3.76 17.27
N LYS A 113 10.80 3.62 16.10
CA LYS A 113 12.17 4.09 15.86
C LYS A 113 12.27 5.61 16.04
N LYS A 114 11.30 6.37 15.52
CA LYS A 114 11.22 7.83 15.72
C LYS A 114 11.07 8.21 17.19
N SER A 115 10.23 7.50 17.95
CA SER A 115 10.08 7.70 19.41
C SER A 115 11.40 7.45 20.15
N LEU A 116 12.12 6.38 19.78
CA LEU A 116 13.44 6.07 20.35
C LEU A 116 14.46 7.18 20.10
N ASP A 117 14.51 7.71 18.87
CA ASP A 117 15.41 8.82 18.54
C ASP A 117 15.10 10.07 19.39
N GLN A 118 13.83 10.34 19.69
CA GLN A 118 13.43 11.44 20.59
C GLN A 118 13.90 11.22 22.02
N ILE A 119 13.70 10.01 22.57
CA ILE A 119 14.12 9.67 23.93
C ILE A 119 15.64 9.71 24.07
N GLU A 120 16.38 9.28 23.04
CA GLU A 120 17.83 9.39 23.02
C GLU A 120 18.31 10.84 23.12
N GLN A 121 17.66 11.76 22.39
CA GLN A 121 17.95 13.19 22.49
C GLN A 121 17.63 13.75 23.89
N GLU A 122 16.51 13.36 24.48
CA GLU A 122 16.16 13.77 25.85
C GLU A 122 17.18 13.30 26.89
N ILE A 123 17.68 12.06 26.74
CA ILE A 123 18.70 11.50 27.61
C ILE A 123 20.02 12.27 27.49
N LEU A 124 20.45 12.60 26.27
CA LEU A 124 21.65 13.40 26.04
C LEU A 124 21.55 14.78 26.70
N GLN A 125 20.41 15.46 26.55
CA GLN A 125 20.15 16.76 27.17
C GLN A 125 20.11 16.66 28.70
N SER A 126 19.39 15.67 29.23
CA SER A 126 19.28 15.46 30.68
C SER A 126 20.66 15.17 31.30
N ARG A 127 21.49 14.35 30.64
CA ARG A 127 22.86 14.07 31.08
C ARG A 127 23.71 15.33 31.17
N GLN A 128 23.64 16.22 30.17
CA GLN A 128 24.37 17.48 30.17
C GLN A 128 23.91 18.38 31.32
N PHE A 129 22.59 18.52 31.51
CA PHE A 129 22.01 19.34 32.55
C PHE A 129 22.35 18.85 33.97
N LEU A 130 22.28 17.54 34.21
CA LEU A 130 22.71 16.92 35.47
C LEU A 130 24.20 17.19 35.74
N GLY A 131 25.05 17.12 34.71
CA GLY A 131 26.47 17.46 34.82
C GLY A 131 26.71 18.90 35.26
N LEU A 132 25.97 19.86 34.70
CA LEU A 132 26.04 21.28 35.10
C LEU A 132 25.58 21.49 36.54
N LYS A 133 24.45 20.87 36.94
CA LYS A 133 23.95 20.94 38.32
C LYS A 133 24.93 20.35 39.33
N GLN A 134 25.56 19.23 38.99
CA GLN A 134 26.58 18.61 39.82
C GLN A 134 27.79 19.54 40.01
N GLN A 135 28.26 20.18 38.94
CA GLN A 135 29.34 21.17 39.02
C GLN A 135 28.97 22.36 39.91
N GLN A 136 27.77 22.92 39.73
CA GLN A 136 27.29 24.04 40.54
C GLN A 136 27.15 23.67 42.02
N LEU A 137 26.63 22.49 42.32
CA LEU A 137 26.49 22.01 43.69
C LEU A 137 27.85 21.79 44.36
N ASN A 138 28.82 21.24 43.63
CA ASN A 138 30.20 21.09 44.11
C ASN A 138 30.83 22.44 44.48
N GLN A 139 30.61 23.48 43.65
CA GLN A 139 31.07 24.84 43.95
C GLN A 139 30.39 25.42 45.21
N GLN A 140 29.09 25.22 45.37
CA GLN A 140 28.36 25.67 46.57
C GLN A 140 28.85 24.97 47.84
N ILE A 141 29.14 23.67 47.76
CA ILE A 141 29.70 22.89 48.88
C ILE A 141 31.10 23.41 49.24
N GLN A 142 31.96 23.66 48.26
CA GLN A 142 33.30 24.22 48.50
C GLN A 142 33.23 25.61 49.16
N ALA A 143 32.37 26.49 48.66
CA ALA A 143 32.17 27.82 49.24
C ALA A 143 31.66 27.75 50.68
N TYR A 144 30.73 26.83 50.98
CA TYR A 144 30.25 26.59 52.33
C TYR A 144 31.35 26.05 53.27
N GLN A 145 32.19 25.12 52.79
CA GLN A 145 33.32 24.60 53.55
C GLN A 145 34.35 25.71 53.89
N GLN A 146 34.63 26.60 52.94
CA GLN A 146 35.51 27.76 53.17
C GLN A 146 34.91 28.73 54.19
N ALA A 147 33.61 29.05 54.07
CA ALA A 147 32.92 29.91 55.04
C ALA A 147 32.94 29.34 56.46
N GLN A 148 32.72 28.02 56.59
CA GLN A 148 32.85 27.29 57.86
C GLN A 148 34.26 27.39 58.46
N GLN A 149 35.32 27.25 57.64
CA GLN A 149 36.70 27.38 58.10
C GLN A 149 37.03 28.80 58.57
N GLN A 150 36.60 29.82 57.83
CA GLN A 150 36.81 31.23 58.19
C GLN A 150 36.10 31.60 59.49
N ALA A 151 34.85 31.14 59.67
CA ALA A 151 34.09 31.36 60.89
C ALA A 151 34.74 30.72 62.13
N ARG A 152 35.43 29.56 61.97
CA ARG A 152 36.20 28.92 63.05
C ARG A 152 37.47 29.69 63.40
N GLN A 153 38.14 30.28 62.40
CA GLN A 153 39.39 31.01 62.60
C GLN A 153 39.18 32.43 63.16
N ASN A 154 38.10 33.12 62.75
CA ASN A 154 37.77 34.47 63.22
C ASN A 154 36.29 34.58 63.66
N PRO A 155 35.93 34.05 64.84
CA PRO A 155 34.53 34.00 65.30
C PRO A 155 33.88 35.39 65.48
N ALA A 156 34.67 36.39 65.86
CA ALA A 156 34.19 37.74 66.15
C ALA A 156 33.80 38.57 64.91
N VAL A 157 34.22 38.14 63.70
CA VAL A 157 34.05 38.92 62.45
C VAL A 157 33.05 38.27 61.49
N PHE A 158 32.86 36.94 61.55
CA PHE A 158 32.15 36.18 60.51
C PHE A 158 30.89 35.44 60.97
N ALA A 159 30.56 35.44 62.27
CA ALA A 159 29.46 34.64 62.79
C ALA A 159 28.11 35.36 62.69
N ASN A 160 27.41 35.22 61.55
CA ASN A 160 25.95 35.15 61.57
C ASN A 160 25.54 33.66 61.45
N PRO A 161 25.32 32.95 62.58
CA PRO A 161 25.00 31.52 62.57
C PRO A 161 23.77 31.17 61.72
N ALA A 162 22.82 32.11 61.60
CA ALA A 162 21.61 31.93 60.81
C ALA A 162 21.91 31.79 59.30
N ASP A 163 22.88 32.55 58.76
CA ASP A 163 23.25 32.47 57.33
C ASP A 163 23.91 31.12 57.00
N LEU A 164 24.82 30.64 57.86
CA LEU A 164 25.44 29.33 57.69
C LEU A 164 24.42 28.20 57.78
N GLN A 165 23.47 28.28 58.71
CA GLN A 165 22.39 27.30 58.83
C GLN A 165 21.47 27.32 57.61
N GLN A 166 21.11 28.50 57.09
CA GLN A 166 20.30 28.63 55.88
C GLN A 166 21.01 28.04 54.65
N ARG A 167 22.32 28.31 54.48
CA ARG A 167 23.12 27.71 53.40
C ARG A 167 23.20 26.19 53.53
N GLN A 168 23.34 25.67 54.75
CA GLN A 168 23.33 24.23 54.98
C GLN A 168 21.99 23.60 54.55
N GLN A 169 20.87 24.21 54.92
CA GLN A 169 19.53 23.75 54.52
C GLN A 169 19.33 23.81 53.00
N ALA A 170 19.74 24.90 52.36
CA ALA A 170 19.68 25.04 50.90
C ALA A 170 20.54 23.98 50.18
N LEU A 171 21.75 23.71 50.68
CA LEU A 171 22.60 22.63 50.15
C LEU A 171 21.94 21.26 50.29
N GLN A 172 21.34 20.96 51.45
CA GLN A 172 20.61 19.70 51.66
C GLN A 172 19.44 19.55 50.69
N GLN A 173 18.68 20.62 50.46
CA GLN A 173 17.60 20.64 49.47
C GLN A 173 18.11 20.43 48.04
N ASN A 174 19.21 21.09 47.67
CA ASN A 174 19.81 20.95 46.34
C ASN A 174 20.35 19.54 46.10
N VAL A 175 20.99 18.92 47.11
CA VAL A 175 21.43 17.51 47.05
C VAL A 175 20.23 16.59 46.83
N GLN A 176 19.15 16.80 47.59
CA GLN A 176 17.96 15.95 47.47
C GLN A 176 17.26 16.13 46.12
N SER A 177 17.17 17.36 45.59
CA SER A 177 16.63 17.64 44.26
C SER A 177 17.47 16.96 43.17
N LEU A 178 18.80 17.12 43.22
CA LEU A 178 19.69 16.49 42.24
C LEU A 178 19.58 14.96 42.28
N LYS A 179 19.44 14.37 43.47
CA LYS A 179 19.21 12.93 43.62
C LYS A 179 17.92 12.49 42.93
N GLN A 180 16.81 13.20 43.14
CA GLN A 180 15.54 12.91 42.47
C GLN A 180 15.64 13.00 40.94
N GLU A 181 16.36 14.00 40.43
CA GLU A 181 16.57 14.15 38.98
C GLU A 181 17.46 13.03 38.40
N ILE A 182 18.47 12.56 39.14
CA ILE A 182 19.27 11.39 38.77
C ILE A 182 18.41 10.13 38.75
N ASP A 183 17.52 9.95 39.73
CA ASP A 183 16.59 8.82 39.77
C ASP A 183 15.64 8.84 38.56
N GLN A 184 15.11 10.01 38.19
CA GLN A 184 14.30 10.19 36.97
C GLN A 184 15.08 9.90 35.69
N TYR A 185 16.34 10.36 35.61
CA TYR A 185 17.22 10.03 34.49
C TYR A 185 17.45 8.52 34.36
N ASN A 186 17.71 7.83 35.48
CA ASN A 186 17.88 6.37 35.48
C ASN A 186 16.60 5.65 35.04
N GLN A 187 15.42 6.14 35.43
CA GLN A 187 14.14 5.62 34.94
C GLN A 187 13.98 5.80 33.43
N LYS A 188 14.34 6.97 32.87
CA LYS A 188 14.34 7.19 31.42
C LYS A 188 15.28 6.24 30.67
N ILE A 189 16.46 5.95 31.22
CA ILE A 189 17.40 4.97 30.66
C ILE A 189 16.78 3.57 30.64
N GLN A 190 16.10 3.17 31.72
CA GLN A 190 15.40 1.88 31.77
C GLN A 190 14.28 1.79 30.73
N GLN A 191 13.49 2.86 30.57
CA GLN A 191 12.46 2.96 29.54
C GLN A 191 13.04 2.90 28.13
N LEU A 192 14.17 3.56 27.87
CA LEU A 192 14.88 3.48 26.59
C LEU A 192 15.25 2.03 26.27
N ASN A 193 15.86 1.31 27.21
CA ASN A 193 16.25 -0.09 27.02
C ASN A 193 15.04 -0.97 26.70
N GLN A 194 13.93 -0.82 27.43
CA GLN A 194 12.69 -1.55 27.15
C GLN A 194 12.16 -1.27 25.74
N GLN A 195 12.17 0.00 25.32
CA GLN A 195 11.70 0.35 23.98
C GLN A 195 12.62 -0.15 22.86
N ILE A 196 13.93 -0.24 23.11
CA ILE A 196 14.90 -0.86 22.20
C ILE A 196 14.60 -2.35 22.05
N ASP A 197 14.40 -3.07 23.16
CA ASP A 197 14.10 -4.50 23.15
C ASP A 197 12.81 -4.80 22.36
N GLU A 198 11.76 -4.01 22.59
CA GLU A 198 10.52 -4.11 21.85
C GLU A 198 10.68 -3.74 20.34
N LEU A 199 11.54 -2.77 19.99
CA LEU A 199 11.83 -2.46 18.58
C LEU A 199 12.56 -3.64 17.91
N ASN A 200 13.53 -4.23 18.60
CA ASN A 200 14.26 -5.41 18.12
C ASN A 200 13.31 -6.61 17.93
N ALA A 201 12.38 -6.82 18.85
CA ALA A 201 11.37 -7.86 18.71
C ALA A 201 10.46 -7.62 17.49
N LEU A 202 10.06 -6.37 17.24
CA LEU A 202 9.28 -6.00 16.07
C LEU A 202 10.07 -6.18 14.76
N ASP A 203 11.36 -5.86 14.76
CA ASP A 203 12.26 -6.09 13.63
C ASP A 203 12.34 -7.59 13.28
N GLN A 204 12.56 -8.44 14.29
CA GLN A 204 12.57 -9.90 14.11
C GLN A 204 11.23 -10.42 13.59
N GLN A 205 10.11 -9.92 14.13
CA GLN A 205 8.77 -10.29 13.67
C GLN A 205 8.54 -9.87 12.21
N LEU A 206 8.98 -8.67 11.84
CA LEU A 206 8.85 -8.16 10.47
C LEU A 206 9.67 -9.01 9.50
N ASN A 207 10.93 -9.31 9.84
CA ASN A 207 11.79 -10.18 9.03
C ASN A 207 11.16 -11.57 8.82
N ALA A 208 10.68 -12.20 9.90
CA ALA A 208 9.99 -13.49 9.81
C ALA A 208 8.71 -13.42 8.97
N SER A 209 7.94 -12.33 9.08
CA SER A 209 6.71 -12.12 8.31
C SER A 209 7.01 -11.93 6.81
N VAL A 210 8.07 -11.20 6.48
CA VAL A 210 8.55 -11.03 5.09
C VAL A 210 9.01 -12.37 4.51
N ASP A 211 9.74 -13.16 5.27
CA ASP A 211 10.21 -14.48 4.83
C ASP A 211 9.03 -15.43 4.60
N HIS A 212 8.07 -15.48 5.53
CA HIS A 212 6.85 -16.26 5.37
C HIS A 212 6.04 -15.81 4.14
N TYR A 213 5.91 -14.49 3.92
CA TYR A 213 5.24 -13.95 2.74
C TYR A 213 5.92 -14.41 1.44
N LYS A 214 7.25 -14.29 1.34
CA LYS A 214 8.02 -14.73 0.16
C LYS A 214 7.93 -16.24 -0.09
N GLN A 215 7.88 -17.04 0.99
CA GLN A 215 7.76 -18.49 0.88
C GLN A 215 6.39 -18.94 0.40
N ARG A 216 5.32 -18.32 0.94
CA ARG A 216 3.92 -18.63 0.59
C ARG A 216 3.56 -18.11 -0.79
N PHE A 217 3.86 -16.83 -1.07
CA PHE A 217 3.41 -16.13 -2.25
C PHE A 217 4.52 -16.02 -3.30
N LYS A 218 4.92 -17.17 -3.86
CA LYS A 218 5.88 -17.18 -4.97
C LYS A 218 5.23 -16.59 -6.23
N PRO A 219 5.97 -15.81 -7.04
CA PRO A 219 5.49 -15.39 -8.34
C PRO A 219 5.30 -16.62 -9.25
N HIS A 220 4.14 -16.71 -9.89
CA HIS A 220 3.86 -17.74 -10.91
C HIS A 220 3.17 -17.07 -12.10
N LEU A 221 3.41 -17.60 -13.29
CA LEU A 221 2.71 -17.18 -14.51
C LEU A 221 1.30 -17.76 -14.48
N PHE A 222 0.30 -16.88 -14.36
CA PHE A 222 -1.10 -17.28 -14.41
C PHE A 222 -1.92 -16.26 -15.21
N HIS A 223 -2.98 -16.72 -15.90
CA HIS A 223 -3.85 -15.89 -16.72
C HIS A 223 -5.05 -15.39 -15.91
N LYS A 224 -5.02 -14.12 -15.49
CA LYS A 224 -6.11 -13.48 -14.71
C LYS A 224 -7.48 -13.59 -15.38
N GLY A 225 -7.49 -13.49 -16.70
CA GLY A 225 -8.66 -13.65 -17.56
C GLY A 225 -8.41 -14.68 -18.68
N LEU A 226 -9.49 -15.11 -19.32
CA LEU A 226 -9.44 -15.94 -20.53
C LEU A 226 -10.68 -15.73 -21.40
N PHE A 227 -10.46 -15.28 -22.63
CA PHE A 227 -11.40 -15.41 -23.72
C PHE A 227 -11.22 -16.75 -24.44
N ASN A 228 -12.17 -17.67 -24.28
CA ASN A 228 -12.07 -19.03 -24.84
C ASN A 228 -12.66 -19.17 -26.26
N GLY A 229 -12.93 -18.07 -26.95
CA GLY A 229 -13.60 -18.06 -28.24
C GLY A 229 -15.14 -18.12 -28.16
N LYS A 230 -15.73 -18.08 -26.97
CA LYS A 230 -17.20 -17.99 -26.78
C LYS A 230 -17.59 -17.04 -25.65
N GLN A 231 -16.85 -17.05 -24.57
CA GLN A 231 -17.12 -16.30 -23.35
C GLN A 231 -15.81 -15.80 -22.75
N ILE A 232 -15.91 -14.78 -21.90
CA ILE A 232 -14.78 -14.26 -21.13
C ILE A 232 -14.92 -14.80 -19.71
N LEU A 233 -13.84 -15.38 -19.20
CA LEU A 233 -13.74 -15.91 -17.84
C LEU A 233 -12.72 -15.07 -17.08
N ILE A 234 -13.10 -14.52 -15.93
CA ILE A 234 -12.22 -13.77 -15.03
C ILE A 234 -12.04 -14.59 -13.76
N TYR A 235 -10.80 -14.86 -13.39
CA TYR A 235 -10.46 -15.77 -12.30
C TYR A 235 -9.85 -15.05 -11.10
N GLU A 236 -9.10 -13.98 -11.33
CA GLU A 236 -8.52 -13.19 -10.26
C GLU A 236 -8.36 -11.72 -10.66
N PHE A 237 -8.43 -10.84 -9.67
CA PHE A 237 -8.02 -9.44 -9.78
C PHE A 237 -7.63 -8.88 -8.41
N GLU A 238 -6.75 -7.88 -8.41
CA GLU A 238 -6.21 -7.26 -7.20
C GLU A 238 -6.94 -5.96 -6.81
N SER A 239 -7.57 -5.30 -7.77
CA SER A 239 -8.31 -4.04 -7.61
C SER A 239 -9.32 -3.84 -8.74
N GLU A 240 -10.19 -2.83 -8.64
CA GLU A 240 -11.11 -2.46 -9.74
C GLU A 240 -10.34 -2.05 -11.01
N ASP A 241 -9.22 -1.34 -10.88
CA ASP A 241 -8.34 -0.99 -12.00
C ASP A 241 -7.70 -2.21 -12.66
N ASP A 242 -7.29 -3.20 -11.86
CA ASP A 242 -6.76 -4.47 -12.37
C ASP A 242 -7.84 -5.27 -13.11
N LEU A 243 -9.07 -5.29 -12.58
CA LEU A 243 -10.22 -5.90 -13.26
C LEU A 243 -10.54 -5.17 -14.58
N ARG A 244 -10.53 -3.83 -14.57
CA ARG A 244 -10.75 -3.00 -15.75
C ARG A 244 -9.76 -3.30 -16.87
N LEU A 245 -8.47 -3.37 -16.56
CA LEU A 245 -7.46 -3.72 -17.56
C LEU A 245 -7.56 -5.16 -18.02
N THR A 246 -7.80 -6.11 -17.11
CA THR A 246 -8.00 -7.51 -17.47
C THR A 246 -9.17 -7.65 -18.46
N LEU A 247 -10.31 -7.00 -18.18
CA LEU A 247 -11.44 -6.99 -19.11
C LEU A 247 -11.10 -6.35 -20.45
N ALA A 248 -10.35 -5.25 -20.45
CA ALA A 248 -9.95 -4.59 -21.69
C ALA A 248 -9.05 -5.47 -22.55
N HIS A 249 -8.14 -6.23 -21.93
CA HIS A 249 -7.31 -7.23 -22.61
C HIS A 249 -8.14 -8.35 -23.21
N GLU A 250 -9.06 -8.94 -22.43
CA GLU A 250 -9.95 -10.00 -22.93
C GLU A 250 -10.90 -9.51 -24.03
N PHE A 251 -11.30 -8.24 -23.99
CA PHE A 251 -12.00 -7.62 -25.11
C PHE A 251 -11.13 -7.52 -26.36
N GLY A 252 -9.83 -7.24 -26.24
CA GLY A 252 -8.90 -7.30 -27.35
C GLY A 252 -8.91 -8.68 -28.02
N HIS A 253 -8.84 -9.75 -27.25
CA HIS A 253 -9.00 -11.11 -27.77
C HIS A 253 -10.37 -11.36 -28.42
N ALA A 254 -11.46 -10.87 -27.81
CA ALA A 254 -12.79 -10.97 -28.38
C ALA A 254 -12.96 -10.16 -29.69
N LEU A 255 -12.17 -9.09 -29.86
CA LEU A 255 -12.04 -8.33 -31.10
C LEU A 255 -11.10 -8.98 -32.13
N GLY A 256 -10.47 -10.11 -31.79
CA GLY A 256 -9.61 -10.91 -32.67
C GLY A 256 -8.11 -10.67 -32.51
N LEU A 257 -7.68 -9.86 -31.54
CA LEU A 257 -6.28 -9.49 -31.36
C LEU A 257 -5.49 -10.62 -30.68
N GLN A 258 -4.25 -10.80 -31.13
CA GLN A 258 -3.27 -11.67 -30.47
C GLN A 258 -2.40 -10.86 -29.50
N HIS A 259 -1.54 -11.53 -28.77
CA HIS A 259 -0.58 -10.87 -27.89
C HIS A 259 0.50 -10.10 -28.68
N THR A 260 1.10 -9.12 -28.01
CA THR A 260 2.28 -8.38 -28.44
C THR A 260 3.41 -8.50 -27.41
N ASP A 261 4.65 -8.39 -27.88
CA ASP A 261 5.84 -8.46 -27.02
C ASP A 261 6.14 -7.14 -26.30
N ASP A 262 5.46 -6.04 -26.64
CA ASP A 262 5.62 -4.74 -25.97
C ASP A 262 5.12 -4.83 -24.51
N PRO A 263 6.00 -4.73 -23.49
CA PRO A 263 5.63 -4.92 -22.09
C PRO A 263 4.70 -3.84 -21.52
N HIS A 264 4.57 -2.69 -22.20
CA HIS A 264 3.65 -1.63 -21.80
C HIS A 264 2.31 -1.67 -22.54
N ALA A 265 2.18 -2.52 -23.56
CA ALA A 265 0.94 -2.68 -24.31
C ALA A 265 -0.15 -3.37 -23.48
N LEU A 266 -1.41 -3.08 -23.81
CA LEU A 266 -2.55 -3.76 -23.20
C LEU A 266 -2.53 -5.24 -23.55
N MET A 267 -2.22 -5.57 -24.81
CA MET A 267 -2.18 -6.95 -25.31
C MET A 267 -0.88 -7.68 -24.97
N HIS A 268 -0.07 -7.20 -24.01
CA HIS A 268 1.04 -7.98 -23.49
C HIS A 268 0.52 -9.14 -22.63
N PRO A 269 1.06 -10.37 -22.74
CA PRO A 269 0.55 -11.53 -21.99
C PRO A 269 0.74 -11.43 -20.47
N ILE A 270 1.58 -10.51 -19.98
CA ILE A 270 1.89 -10.33 -18.56
C ILE A 270 1.57 -8.90 -18.12
N MET A 271 0.54 -8.71 -17.30
CA MET A 271 0.25 -7.38 -16.74
C MET A 271 1.21 -7.05 -15.58
N LYS A 272 2.13 -6.12 -15.81
CA LYS A 272 3.12 -5.69 -14.82
C LYS A 272 3.49 -4.22 -14.94
N ASP A 273 3.91 -3.80 -16.13
CA ASP A 273 4.52 -2.49 -16.35
C ASP A 273 3.52 -1.44 -16.92
N GLN A 274 2.24 -1.81 -17.00
CA GLN A 274 1.14 -0.92 -17.41
C GLN A 274 0.69 -0.02 -16.25
N ASP A 275 0.42 1.26 -16.55
CA ASP A 275 -0.24 2.16 -15.61
C ASP A 275 -1.70 1.74 -15.42
N ARG A 276 -1.99 1.03 -14.32
CA ARG A 276 -3.33 0.49 -14.04
C ARG A 276 -4.39 1.57 -13.85
N ALA A 277 -4.04 2.76 -13.39
CA ALA A 277 -5.02 3.82 -13.09
C ALA A 277 -5.35 4.66 -14.33
N HIS A 278 -4.32 5.03 -15.11
CA HIS A 278 -4.47 5.96 -16.25
C HIS A 278 -4.02 5.37 -17.59
N PHE A 279 -4.21 4.06 -17.76
CA PHE A 279 -3.81 3.34 -18.96
C PHE A 279 -4.34 3.97 -20.25
N ARG A 280 -3.47 4.00 -21.27
CA ARG A 280 -3.81 4.36 -22.66
C ARG A 280 -3.21 3.31 -23.59
N LEU A 281 -3.94 2.95 -24.64
CA LEU A 281 -3.43 2.03 -25.66
C LEU A 281 -2.08 2.50 -26.20
N THR A 282 -1.13 1.57 -26.33
CA THR A 282 0.16 1.87 -26.94
C THR A 282 0.06 1.78 -28.46
N GLU A 283 1.10 2.25 -29.16
CA GLU A 283 1.17 2.07 -30.61
C GLU A 283 1.14 0.59 -31.02
N ALA A 284 1.67 -0.31 -30.18
CA ALA A 284 1.63 -1.74 -30.43
C ALA A 284 0.18 -2.27 -30.45
N ASP A 285 -0.65 -1.86 -29.47
CA ASP A 285 -2.07 -2.22 -29.42
C ASP A 285 -2.83 -1.70 -30.67
N LEU A 286 -2.55 -0.46 -31.07
CA LEU A 286 -3.18 0.16 -32.23
C LEU A 286 -2.75 -0.51 -33.55
N ASN A 287 -1.50 -0.96 -33.65
CA ASN A 287 -1.01 -1.68 -34.82
C ASN A 287 -1.64 -3.07 -34.94
N LEU A 288 -1.89 -3.77 -33.83
CA LEU A 288 -2.65 -5.03 -33.85
C LEU A 288 -4.05 -4.84 -34.43
N LEU A 289 -4.75 -3.76 -34.05
CA LEU A 289 -6.08 -3.46 -34.58
C LEU A 289 -6.09 -3.16 -36.08
N LYS A 290 -5.07 -2.47 -36.60
CA LYS A 290 -4.95 -2.16 -38.04
C LYS A 290 -4.68 -3.40 -38.89
N ASN A 291 -4.02 -4.40 -38.31
CA ASN A 291 -3.56 -5.60 -39.00
C ASN A 291 -4.45 -6.84 -38.76
N ARG A 292 -5.63 -6.65 -38.15
CA ARG A 292 -6.56 -7.74 -37.82
C ARG A 292 -7.34 -8.26 -39.03
#